data_AF-A0A419KAP4-F1
#
_entry.id   AF-A0A419KAP4-F1
#
_cell.length_a   1.000
_cell.length_b   1.000
_cell.length_c   1.000
_cell.angle_alpha   90.00
_cell.angle_beta   90.00
_cell.angle_gamma   90.00
#
_symmetry.space_group_name_H-M   'P 1'
#
loop_
_entity.id
_entity.type
_entity.pdbx_description
1 polymer ?
#
loop_
_entity_poly.entity_id
_entity_poly.type
_entity_poly.pdbx_seq_one_letter_code
_entity_poly.pdbx_strand_id
1 'polypeptide(L)'
;MFPTSKIEHFKKEKLEKWLSENSIEYVWLGRELGGYRKGGYKRHMRTKLFRKGIEKLLETAKEKRTCIMCMEANPKYCHRRFVSAHLERKKVKVIHIIGKGQKSLQD
;
A
#
# COMPACT_ATOMS: atom_id res chain seq x y z
N MET A 1 13.94 -12.02 6.73
CA MET A 1 13.26 -10.82 7.29
C MET A 1 12.84 -9.91 6.14
N PHE A 2 11.67 -9.26 6.19
CA PHE A 2 11.35 -8.19 5.22
C PHE A 2 12.15 -6.93 5.57
N PRO A 3 12.62 -6.15 4.59
CA PRO A 3 13.37 -4.94 4.88
C PRO A 3 12.52 -3.94 5.65
N THR A 4 13.15 -3.25 6.60
CA THR A 4 12.58 -2.07 7.25
C THR A 4 13.09 -0.79 6.59
N SER A 5 12.37 0.31 6.79
CA SER A 5 12.77 1.62 6.28
C SER A 5 14.06 2.10 6.95
N LYS A 6 14.94 2.76 6.18
CA LYS A 6 16.07 3.53 6.71
C LYS A 6 15.66 4.89 7.28
N ILE A 7 14.47 5.39 6.92
CA ILE A 7 13.89 6.62 7.45
C ILE A 7 13.08 6.27 8.70
N GLU A 8 13.43 6.88 9.83
CA GLU A 8 12.87 6.57 11.16
C GLU A 8 11.34 6.65 11.19
N HIS A 9 10.75 7.72 10.66
CA HIS A 9 9.29 7.94 10.69
C HIS A 9 8.50 6.91 9.85
N PHE A 10 9.17 6.15 8.99
CA PHE A 10 8.58 5.07 8.19
C PHE A 10 8.89 3.67 8.74
N LYS A 11 9.56 3.57 9.89
CA LYS A 11 9.68 2.29 10.60
C LYS A 11 8.31 1.87 11.13
N LYS A 12 8.05 0.56 11.10
CA LYS A 12 6.76 -0.02 11.44
C LYS A 12 6.28 0.45 12.82
N GLU A 13 7.16 0.39 13.80
CA GLU A 13 6.88 0.70 15.21
C GLU A 13 6.51 2.19 15.39
N LYS A 14 7.14 3.07 14.62
CA LYS A 14 6.85 4.51 14.64
C LYS A 14 5.52 4.83 13.97
N LEU A 15 5.25 4.22 12.81
CA LEU A 15 3.97 4.38 12.10
C LEU A 15 2.81 3.86 12.92
N GLU A 16 2.94 2.67 13.50
CA GLU A 16 1.90 2.04 14.32
C GLU A 16 1.52 2.93 15.51
N LYS A 17 2.52 3.50 16.20
CA LYS A 17 2.28 4.48 17.28
C LYS A 17 1.59 5.75 16.76
N TRP A 18 2.18 6.42 15.77
CA TRP A 18 1.69 7.73 15.32
C TRP A 18 0.29 7.66 14.70
N LEU A 19 0.00 6.61 13.94
CA LEU A 19 -1.32 6.41 13.34
C LEU A 19 -2.36 6.11 14.42
N SER A 20 -2.04 5.28 15.41
CA SER A 20 -2.93 5.00 16.54
C SER A 20 -3.27 6.26 17.33
N GLU A 21 -2.30 7.14 17.58
CA GLU A 21 -2.51 8.44 18.25
C GLU A 21 -3.45 9.37 17.46
N ASN A 22 -3.62 9.13 16.16
CA ASN A 22 -4.49 9.89 15.27
C ASN A 22 -5.77 9.11 14.90
N SER A 23 -6.13 8.07 15.66
CA SER A 23 -7.30 7.21 15.40
C SER A 23 -7.29 6.53 14.03
N ILE A 24 -6.11 6.23 13.50
CA ILE A 24 -5.92 5.48 12.26
C ILE A 24 -5.36 4.11 12.61
N GLU A 25 -6.11 3.06 12.26
CA GLU A 25 -5.66 1.69 12.43
C GLU A 25 -4.51 1.37 11.45
N TYR A 26 -3.45 0.75 11.96
CA TYR A 26 -2.31 0.33 11.15
C TYR A 26 -2.36 -1.18 10.87
N VAL A 27 -2.57 -1.54 9.60
CA VAL A 27 -2.55 -2.94 9.15
C VAL A 27 -1.30 -3.20 8.30
N TRP A 28 -0.37 -4.00 8.83
CA TRP A 28 0.84 -4.35 8.10
C TRP A 28 0.60 -5.46 7.08
N LEU A 29 0.67 -5.14 5.78
CA LEU A 29 0.60 -6.08 4.66
C LEU A 29 1.93 -6.20 3.89
N GLY A 30 3.07 -5.94 4.53
CA GLY A 30 4.39 -5.95 3.86
C GLY A 30 4.77 -7.32 3.30
N ARG A 31 4.36 -8.40 3.98
CA ARG A 31 4.56 -9.77 3.53
C ARG A 31 3.81 -10.07 2.23
N GLU A 32 2.56 -9.64 2.13
CA GLU A 32 1.69 -9.93 1.01
C GLU A 32 1.89 -8.94 -0.13
N LEU A 33 1.92 -7.64 0.16
CA LEU A 33 1.87 -6.56 -0.84
C LEU A 33 3.11 -5.64 -0.87
N GLY A 34 4.06 -5.77 0.06
CA GLY A 34 5.26 -4.94 0.11
C GLY A 34 6.15 -4.99 -1.15
N GLY A 35 6.96 -3.94 -1.36
CA GLY A 35 7.69 -3.74 -2.63
C GLY A 35 8.90 -4.65 -2.88
N TYR A 36 9.59 -5.10 -1.82
CA TYR A 36 10.80 -5.92 -1.98
C TYR A 36 10.45 -7.35 -2.40
N ARG A 37 10.73 -7.70 -3.67
CA ARG A 37 10.37 -8.98 -4.29
C ARG A 37 11.48 -9.48 -5.22
N LYS A 38 12.05 -10.64 -4.92
CA LYS A 38 13.02 -11.32 -5.80
C LYS A 38 12.36 -11.66 -7.15
N GLY A 39 12.96 -11.21 -8.26
CA GLY A 39 12.39 -11.38 -9.60
C GLY A 39 11.30 -10.37 -9.98
N GLY A 40 11.14 -9.29 -9.20
CA GLY A 40 10.31 -8.15 -9.54
C GLY A 40 8.83 -8.29 -9.19
N TYR A 41 8.16 -7.14 -9.07
CA TYR A 41 6.78 -7.08 -8.57
C TYR A 41 5.76 -7.71 -9.54
N LYS A 42 5.97 -7.59 -10.87
CA LYS A 42 5.10 -8.25 -11.87
C LYS A 42 5.04 -9.76 -11.70
N ARG A 43 6.17 -10.41 -11.36
CA ARG A 43 6.19 -11.85 -11.06
C ARG A 43 5.43 -12.15 -9.77
N HIS A 44 5.62 -11.32 -8.75
CA HIS A 44 4.91 -11.43 -7.47
C HIS A 44 3.39 -11.34 -7.62
N MET A 45 2.88 -10.49 -8.52
CA MET A 45 1.43 -10.36 -8.81
C MET A 45 0.76 -11.66 -9.26
N ARG A 46 1.53 -12.64 -9.75
CA ARG A 46 1.03 -13.95 -10.18
C ARG A 46 0.99 -14.99 -9.06
N THR A 47 1.41 -14.62 -7.84
CA THR A 47 1.51 -15.56 -6.72
C THR A 47 0.22 -15.63 -5.90
N LYS A 48 -0.02 -16.77 -5.25
CA LYS A 48 -1.10 -16.93 -4.25
C LYS A 48 -0.98 -15.92 -3.10
N LEU A 49 0.26 -15.54 -2.75
CA LEU A 49 0.53 -14.60 -1.67
C LEU A 49 0.06 -13.18 -2.01
N PHE A 50 0.29 -12.72 -3.24
CA PHE A 50 -0.26 -11.44 -3.70
C PHE A 50 -1.79 -11.45 -3.69
N ARG A 51 -2.42 -12.53 -4.20
CA ARG A 51 -3.88 -12.67 -4.21
C ARG A 51 -4.47 -12.56 -2.80
N LYS A 52 -3.89 -13.26 -1.82
CA LYS A 52 -4.30 -13.15 -0.40
C LYS A 52 -4.21 -11.72 0.13
N GLY A 53 -3.16 -10.99 -0.24
CA GLY A 53 -3.02 -9.59 0.14
C GLY A 53 -4.11 -8.68 -0.44
N ILE A 54 -4.46 -8.89 -1.71
CA ILE A 54 -5.55 -8.16 -2.36
C ILE A 54 -6.91 -8.49 -1.73
N GLU A 55 -7.18 -9.75 -1.43
CA GLU A 55 -8.41 -10.19 -0.74
C GLU A 55 -8.54 -9.49 0.61
N LYS A 56 -7.51 -9.57 1.46
CA LYS A 56 -7.50 -8.90 2.77
C LYS A 56 -7.68 -7.38 2.65
N LEU A 57 -7.03 -6.74 1.67
CA LEU A 57 -7.18 -5.31 1.44
C LEU A 57 -8.62 -4.94 1.05
N LEU A 58 -9.26 -5.73 0.19
CA LEU A 58 -10.63 -5.50 -0.24
C LEU A 58 -11.64 -5.76 0.89
N GLU A 59 -11.41 -6.76 1.73
CA GLU A 59 -12.21 -7.01 2.94
C GLU A 59 -12.14 -5.81 3.89
N THR A 60 -10.94 -5.31 4.21
CA THR A 60 -10.78 -4.11 5.04
C THR A 60 -11.46 -2.89 4.41
N ALA A 61 -11.35 -2.71 3.10
CA ALA A 61 -11.94 -1.57 2.39
C ALA A 61 -13.48 -1.61 2.33
N LYS A 62 -14.12 -2.76 2.52
CA LYS A 62 -15.59 -2.87 2.62
C LYS A 62 -16.09 -2.34 3.96
N GLU A 63 -15.32 -2.50 5.02
CA GLU A 63 -15.73 -2.14 6.38
C GLU A 63 -15.28 -0.73 6.77
N LYS A 64 -14.11 -0.31 6.30
CA LYS A 64 -13.44 0.91 6.76
C LYS A 64 -12.84 1.70 5.62
N ARG A 65 -12.79 3.04 5.77
CA ARG A 65 -12.02 3.90 4.87
C ARG A 65 -10.56 3.49 4.94
N THR A 66 -10.04 3.00 3.82
CA THR A 66 -8.72 2.35 3.77
C THR A 66 -7.77 3.12 2.87
N CYS A 67 -6.51 3.26 3.31
CA CYS A 67 -5.42 3.84 2.54
C CYS A 67 -4.25 2.85 2.47
N ILE A 68 -3.59 2.78 1.31
CA ILE A 68 -2.31 2.06 1.17
C ILE A 68 -1.16 3.07 1.08
N MET A 69 -0.16 2.90 1.94
CA MET A 69 0.99 3.79 2.00
C MET A 69 2.32 3.07 1.72
N CYS A 70 3.28 3.84 1.22
CA CYS A 70 4.69 3.48 1.10
C CYS A 70 5.52 4.74 1.37
N MET A 71 6.84 4.62 1.40
CA MET A 71 7.75 5.74 1.63
C MET A 71 7.71 6.76 0.48
N GLU A 72 7.66 6.29 -0.77
CA GLU A 72 7.69 7.20 -1.91
C GLU A 72 6.34 7.87 -2.10
N ALA A 73 6.32 9.20 -2.19
CA ALA A 73 5.09 9.97 -2.39
C ALA A 73 4.38 9.60 -3.69
N ASN A 74 5.10 9.58 -4.81
CA ASN A 74 4.53 9.36 -6.14
C ASN A 74 4.38 7.85 -6.46
N PRO A 75 3.16 7.34 -6.70
CA PRO A 75 2.91 5.94 -7.09
C PRO A 75 3.74 5.45 -8.27
N LYS A 76 4.06 6.32 -9.24
CA LYS A 76 4.82 5.98 -10.46
C LYS A 76 6.16 5.29 -10.16
N TYR A 77 6.78 5.65 -9.04
CA TYR A 77 8.12 5.19 -8.65
C TYR A 77 8.11 4.09 -7.58
N CYS A 78 6.93 3.69 -7.08
CA CYS A 78 6.84 2.65 -6.06
C CYS A 78 5.98 1.47 -6.49
N HIS A 79 5.97 0.44 -5.65
CA HIS A 79 5.21 -0.77 -5.91
C HIS A 79 3.69 -0.56 -5.86
N ARG A 80 3.21 0.52 -5.22
CA ARG A 80 1.77 0.83 -5.11
C ARG A 80 1.10 0.96 -6.48
N ARG A 81 1.80 1.39 -7.54
CA ARG A 81 1.26 1.43 -8.92
C ARG A 81 0.74 0.07 -9.41
N PHE A 82 1.36 -1.02 -8.98
CA PHE A 82 0.95 -2.35 -9.40
C PHE A 82 -0.30 -2.81 -8.65
N VAL A 83 -0.41 -2.43 -7.38
CA VAL A 83 -1.59 -2.68 -6.54
C VAL A 83 -2.76 -1.84 -7.05
N SER A 84 -2.58 -0.54 -7.26
CA SER A 84 -3.64 0.35 -7.77
C SER A 84 -4.14 -0.12 -9.13
N ALA A 85 -3.24 -0.37 -10.09
CA ALA A 85 -3.63 -0.85 -11.41
C ALA A 85 -4.35 -2.21 -11.36
N HIS A 86 -4.03 -3.07 -10.38
CA HIS A 86 -4.76 -4.32 -10.18
C HIS A 86 -6.17 -4.10 -9.65
N LEU A 87 -6.33 -3.18 -8.70
CA LEU A 87 -7.63 -2.80 -8.13
C LEU A 87 -8.53 -2.12 -9.18
N GLU A 88 -7.97 -1.20 -9.96
CA GLU A 88 -8.67 -0.50 -11.05
C GLU A 88 -9.17 -1.48 -12.13
N ARG A 89 -8.35 -2.47 -12.52
CA ARG A 89 -8.81 -3.55 -13.42
C ARG A 89 -9.95 -4.39 -12.83
N LYS A 90 -10.07 -4.45 -11.50
CA LYS A 90 -11.20 -5.04 -10.78
C LYS A 90 -12.38 -4.08 -10.58
N LYS A 91 -12.37 -2.92 -11.27
CA LYS A 91 -13.39 -1.86 -11.18
C LYS A 91 -13.50 -1.23 -9.79
N VAL A 92 -12.44 -1.31 -8.98
CA VAL A 92 -12.37 -0.62 -7.69
C VAL A 92 -11.90 0.81 -7.92
N LYS A 93 -12.61 1.78 -7.35
CA LYS A 93 -12.21 3.19 -7.41
C LYS A 93 -10.97 3.41 -6.55
N VAL A 94 -9.88 3.84 -7.16
CA VAL A 94 -8.63 4.22 -6.48
C VAL A 94 -8.44 5.74 -6.59
N ILE A 95 -8.07 6.37 -5.48
CA ILE A 95 -7.75 7.80 -5.42
C ILE A 95 -6.30 7.94 -4.97
N HIS A 96 -5.50 8.72 -5.69
CA HIS A 96 -4.08 8.90 -5.41
C HIS A 96 -3.85 10.15 -4.57
N ILE A 97 -3.45 9.98 -3.31
CA ILE A 97 -3.09 11.09 -2.42
C ILE A 97 -1.62 11.42 -2.66
N ILE A 98 -1.34 12.48 -3.43
CA ILE A 98 0.04 12.87 -3.82
C ILE A 98 0.49 14.16 -3.10
N GLY A 99 -0.45 15.05 -2.81
CA GLY A 99 -0.19 16.32 -2.13
C GLY A 99 -1.47 16.87 -1.50
N LYS A 100 -1.36 18.01 -0.81
CA LYS A 100 -2.51 18.67 -0.18
C LYS A 100 -3.52 19.06 -1.28
N GLY A 101 -4.70 18.45 -1.27
CA GLY A 101 -5.76 18.69 -2.25
C GLY A 101 -5.62 17.92 -3.57
N GLN A 102 -4.47 17.31 -3.87
CA GLN A 102 -4.22 16.58 -5.11
C GLN A 102 -4.68 15.13 -4.99
N LYS A 103 -5.56 14.70 -5.91
CA LYS A 103 -6.25 13.39 -5.86
C LYS A 103 -5.86 12.46 -7.01
N SER A 104 -5.13 12.96 -8.01
CA SER A 104 -4.75 12.21 -9.21
C SER A 104 -3.30 12.50 -9.64
N LEU A 105 -2.73 11.59 -10.44
CA LEU A 105 -1.39 11.74 -11.04
C LEU A 105 -1.33 12.83 -12.13
N GLN A 106 -2.47 13.38 -12.54
CA GLN A 106 -2.62 14.35 -13.62
C GLN A 106 -3.12 15.72 -13.13
N ASP A 107 -3.39 15.85 -11.83
CA ASP A 107 -3.83 17.10 -11.19
C ASP A 107 -2.66 18.04 -10.92
#